data_AF-A0A0C9NIU7-F1
#
_entry.id   AF-A0A0C9NIU7-F1
#
_cell.length_a   1.000
_cell.length_b   1.000
_cell.length_c   1.000
_cell.angle_alpha   90.00
_cell.angle_beta   90.00
_cell.angle_gamma   90.00
#
_symmetry.space_group_name_H-M   'P 1'
#
loop_
_entity.id
_entity.type
_entity.pdbx_description
1 polymer ?
#
loop_
_entity_poly.entity_id
_entity_poly.type
_entity_poly.pdbx_seq_one_letter_code
_entity_poly.pdbx_strand_id
1 'polypeptide(L)'
;MASREKATRRYSRCEARRRIEHVFISAAGEALRPIDLAELRVVVLNGESEGAPAIVIICESIGQLDLGWIETSEAPIAWRAAAYVALEQTLGAALPIFGYQDLFDEISNYYWDGETDDDAARQCLINYHGADPGDLDEVALPSTMEAKKPAWMIAANAAPLAKLPLDLRKALRELRSAHDALRLLPGDCNAWHFDGQILYEYVPGLEECSTLPPLTLVPVEFFAAEVDDVGRHGMEYGFMDVAGICPLSEAAHVERWFASLRTGAHFLLAAQQLIQLDPDKL
;
A
#
# COMPACT_ATOMS: atom_id res chain seq x y z
N MET A 1 34.37 -15.62 -47.13
CA MET A 1 33.43 -14.77 -46.37
C MET A 1 33.69 -15.02 -44.89
N ALA A 2 34.18 -14.02 -44.17
CA ALA A 2 34.61 -14.16 -42.78
C ALA A 2 33.38 -14.21 -41.86
N SER A 3 33.17 -15.35 -41.20
CA SER A 3 32.27 -15.48 -40.07
C SER A 3 32.88 -14.68 -38.92
N ARG A 4 32.32 -13.49 -38.62
CA ARG A 4 32.64 -12.77 -37.39
C ARG A 4 32.06 -13.58 -36.23
N GLU A 5 32.83 -14.50 -35.70
CA GLU A 5 32.66 -14.96 -34.32
C GLU A 5 32.68 -13.72 -33.42
N LYS A 6 31.50 -13.33 -32.91
CA LYS A 6 31.41 -12.39 -31.80
C LYS A 6 32.13 -13.07 -30.63
N ALA A 7 33.39 -12.73 -30.41
CA ALA A 7 34.15 -13.20 -29.26
C ALA A 7 33.32 -12.93 -28.00
N THR A 8 32.90 -14.00 -27.33
CA THR A 8 32.11 -13.92 -26.10
C THR A 8 32.97 -13.23 -25.05
N ARG A 9 32.69 -11.96 -24.78
CA ARG A 9 33.40 -11.16 -23.78
C ARG A 9 33.34 -11.91 -22.45
N ARG A 10 34.51 -12.32 -21.92
CA ARG A 10 34.61 -12.93 -20.60
C ARG A 10 34.51 -11.82 -19.56
N TYR A 11 33.58 -11.97 -18.63
CA TYR A 11 33.40 -11.05 -17.50
C TYR A 11 34.07 -11.65 -16.26
N SER A 12 34.65 -10.79 -15.42
CA SER A 12 34.92 -11.18 -14.03
C SER A 12 33.60 -11.42 -13.29
N ARG A 13 33.62 -12.17 -12.18
CA ARG A 13 32.43 -12.45 -11.37
C ARG A 13 31.71 -11.17 -10.93
N CYS A 14 32.46 -10.15 -10.53
CA CYS A 14 31.92 -8.85 -10.11
C CYS A 14 31.31 -8.05 -11.27
N GLU A 15 31.85 -8.15 -12.49
CA GLU A 15 31.27 -7.52 -13.68
C GLU A 15 30.01 -8.27 -14.14
N ALA A 16 30.03 -9.60 -14.10
CA ALA A 16 28.88 -10.42 -14.45
C ALA A 16 27.70 -10.14 -13.52
N ARG A 17 27.95 -10.09 -12.20
CA ARG A 17 26.94 -9.76 -11.19
C ARG A 17 26.31 -8.39 -11.45
N ARG A 18 27.12 -7.33 -11.55
CA ARG A 18 26.63 -5.96 -11.81
C ARG A 18 25.82 -5.88 -13.10
N ARG A 19 26.23 -6.61 -14.14
CA ARG A 19 25.49 -6.66 -15.41
C ARG A 19 24.15 -7.37 -15.27
N ILE A 20 24.09 -8.49 -14.55
CA ILE A 20 22.85 -9.24 -14.30
C ILE A 20 21.88 -8.37 -13.51
N GLU A 21 22.35 -7.77 -12.42
CA GLU A 21 21.57 -6.88 -11.56
C GLU A 21 21.02 -5.69 -12.35
N HIS A 22 21.84 -5.03 -13.17
CA HIS A 22 21.40 -3.91 -14.01
C HIS A 22 20.32 -4.32 -15.03
N VAL A 23 20.49 -5.47 -15.70
CA VAL A 23 19.49 -5.98 -16.66
C VAL A 23 18.20 -6.35 -15.95
N PHE A 24 18.30 -6.97 -14.77
CA PHE A 24 17.15 -7.34 -13.95
C PHE A 24 16.35 -6.12 -13.50
N ILE A 25 17.01 -5.15 -12.86
CA ILE A 25 16.38 -3.92 -12.37
C ILE A 25 15.75 -3.13 -13.51
N SER A 26 16.43 -3.04 -14.66
CA SER A 26 15.88 -2.38 -15.85
C SER A 26 14.61 -3.07 -16.36
N ALA A 27 14.59 -4.40 -16.44
CA ALA A 27 13.41 -5.14 -16.86
C ALA A 27 12.25 -5.02 -15.87
N ALA A 28 12.54 -4.99 -14.57
CA ALA A 28 11.53 -4.80 -13.54
C ALA A 28 10.97 -3.37 -13.58
N GLY A 29 11.84 -2.37 -13.75
CA GLY A 29 11.44 -0.98 -13.94
C GLY A 29 10.54 -0.78 -15.16
N GLU A 30 10.82 -1.43 -16.30
CA GLU A 30 9.94 -1.35 -17.48
C GLU A 30 8.54 -1.93 -17.22
N ALA A 31 8.41 -2.95 -16.37
CA ALA A 31 7.12 -3.50 -16.00
C ALA A 31 6.31 -2.57 -15.08
N LEU A 32 7.00 -1.80 -14.23
CA LEU A 32 6.39 -0.85 -13.29
C LEU A 32 6.17 0.54 -13.90
N ARG A 33 6.92 0.89 -14.95
CA ARG A 33 6.91 2.22 -15.60
C ARG A 33 5.52 2.81 -15.91
N PRO A 34 4.50 2.04 -16.30
CA PRO A 34 3.18 2.61 -16.59
C PRO A 34 2.41 3.08 -15.33
N ILE A 35 2.88 2.74 -14.14
CA ILE A 35 2.23 3.03 -12.86
C ILE A 35 2.72 4.38 -12.36
N ASP A 36 1.83 5.35 -12.34
CA ASP A 36 2.01 6.68 -11.77
C ASP A 36 1.35 6.80 -10.39
N LEU A 37 0.58 5.78 -9.96
CA LEU A 37 -0.15 5.76 -8.70
C LEU A 37 0.77 5.86 -7.47
N ALA A 38 1.93 5.22 -7.52
CA ALA A 38 2.93 5.22 -6.45
C ALA A 38 4.33 5.05 -7.05
N GLU A 39 5.33 5.61 -6.38
CA GLU A 39 6.74 5.51 -6.76
C GLU A 39 7.30 4.16 -6.31
N LEU A 40 7.36 3.20 -7.23
CA LEU A 40 7.82 1.85 -6.95
C LEU A 40 9.22 1.61 -7.48
N ARG A 41 10.06 1.01 -6.62
CA ARG A 41 11.43 0.67 -6.95
C ARG A 41 11.74 -0.78 -6.61
N VAL A 42 12.54 -1.42 -7.46
CA VAL A 42 13.03 -2.78 -7.24
C VAL A 42 14.50 -2.74 -6.86
N VAL A 43 14.84 -3.38 -5.74
CA VAL A 43 16.19 -3.47 -5.19
C VAL A 43 16.56 -4.93 -4.99
N VAL A 44 17.84 -5.27 -5.19
CA VAL A 44 18.38 -6.59 -4.87
C VAL A 44 19.17 -6.47 -3.57
N LEU A 45 18.69 -7.14 -2.53
CA LEU A 45 19.39 -7.30 -1.27
C LEU A 45 20.35 -8.47 -1.36
N ASN A 46 21.55 -8.28 -0.81
CA ASN A 46 22.50 -9.38 -0.69
C ASN A 46 22.22 -10.07 0.62
N GLY A 47 22.02 -11.39 0.59
CA GLY A 47 22.26 -12.17 1.80
C GLY A 47 23.69 -11.92 2.26
N GLU A 48 23.89 -11.82 3.58
CA GLU A 48 25.24 -11.96 4.13
C GLU A 48 25.86 -13.30 3.68
N SER A 49 27.15 -13.51 3.94
CA SER A 49 28.07 -14.52 3.37
C SER A 49 27.55 -15.93 3.02
N GLU A 50 26.38 -16.37 3.50
CA GLU A 50 25.76 -17.66 3.25
C GLU A 50 24.27 -17.63 2.78
N GLY A 51 23.61 -16.46 2.69
CA GLY A 51 22.20 -16.32 2.31
C GLY A 51 21.95 -16.17 0.80
N ALA A 52 20.79 -16.64 0.32
CA ALA A 52 20.32 -16.33 -1.04
C ALA A 52 20.11 -14.82 -1.20
N PRO A 53 20.35 -14.19 -2.37
CA PRO A 53 19.95 -12.81 -2.58
C PRO A 53 18.42 -12.70 -2.53
N ALA A 54 17.90 -11.57 -2.08
CA ALA A 54 16.46 -11.28 -2.11
C ALA A 54 16.16 -10.12 -3.06
N ILE A 55 14.99 -10.16 -3.70
CA ILE A 55 14.45 -9.02 -4.43
C ILE A 55 13.41 -8.35 -3.53
N VAL A 56 13.46 -7.04 -3.45
CA VAL A 56 12.51 -6.23 -2.67
C VAL A 56 11.86 -5.21 -3.58
N ILE A 57 10.55 -5.02 -3.41
CA ILE A 57 9.80 -3.90 -3.96
C ILE A 57 9.59 -2.88 -2.84
N ILE A 58 10.08 -1.67 -3.06
CA ILE A 58 9.98 -0.52 -2.15
C ILE A 58 9.00 0.48 -2.76
N CYS A 59 8.11 1.02 -1.94
CA CYS A 59 7.23 2.13 -2.26
C CYS A 59 7.82 3.42 -1.65
N GLU A 60 8.46 4.24 -2.48
CA GLU A 60 9.10 5.50 -2.04
C GLU A 60 8.07 6.63 -1.80
N SER A 61 6.79 6.41 -2.15
CA SER A 61 5.70 7.36 -1.87
C SER A 61 5.33 7.42 -0.38
N ILE A 62 5.14 8.64 0.13
CA ILE A 62 4.77 8.94 1.52
C ILE A 62 3.59 9.91 1.53
N GLY A 63 2.66 9.73 2.46
CA GLY A 63 1.51 10.60 2.67
C GLY A 63 0.23 10.11 2.01
N GLN A 64 -0.71 11.02 1.77
CA GLN A 64 -1.99 10.66 1.16
C GLN A 64 -1.83 10.34 -0.33
N LEU A 65 -2.42 9.22 -0.75
CA LEU A 65 -2.60 8.88 -2.15
C LEU A 65 -3.65 9.81 -2.80
N ASP A 66 -3.31 10.45 -3.91
CA ASP A 66 -4.28 11.28 -4.66
C ASP A 66 -5.37 10.40 -5.31
N LEU A 67 -6.61 10.53 -4.82
CA LEU A 67 -7.77 9.80 -5.35
C LEU A 67 -8.54 10.59 -6.41
N GLY A 68 -8.03 11.74 -6.85
CA GLY A 68 -8.52 12.52 -7.97
C GLY A 68 -10.00 12.90 -7.82
N TRP A 69 -10.82 12.46 -8.78
CA TRP A 69 -12.24 12.82 -8.83
C TRP A 69 -13.04 12.30 -7.61
N ILE A 70 -12.56 11.25 -6.94
CA ILE A 70 -13.23 10.67 -5.77
C ILE A 70 -13.24 11.67 -4.61
N GLU A 71 -12.22 12.53 -4.50
CA GLU A 71 -12.10 13.55 -3.46
C GLU A 71 -12.60 14.92 -3.94
N THR A 72 -12.27 15.29 -5.17
CA THR A 72 -12.36 16.69 -5.63
C THR A 72 -13.58 17.02 -6.49
N SER A 73 -14.32 16.02 -7.00
CA SER A 73 -15.44 16.26 -7.92
C SER A 73 -16.81 16.32 -7.25
N GLU A 74 -17.78 16.90 -7.95
CA GLU A 74 -19.21 16.89 -7.59
C GLU A 74 -19.95 15.64 -8.07
N ALA A 75 -19.23 14.56 -8.43
CA ALA A 75 -19.85 13.30 -8.81
C ALA A 75 -20.76 12.78 -7.69
N PRO A 76 -21.83 12.03 -8.00
CA PRO A 76 -22.73 11.48 -6.98
C PRO A 76 -21.96 10.75 -5.87
N ILE A 77 -22.25 11.05 -4.60
CA ILE A 77 -21.59 10.44 -3.43
C ILE A 77 -21.59 8.91 -3.52
N ALA A 78 -22.66 8.32 -4.04
CA ALA A 78 -22.75 6.86 -4.17
C ALA A 78 -21.76 6.25 -5.18
N TRP A 79 -21.29 7.03 -6.17
CA TRP A 79 -20.24 6.62 -7.10
C TRP A 79 -18.87 6.76 -6.46
N ARG A 80 -18.63 7.91 -5.81
CA ARG A 80 -17.40 8.21 -5.08
C ARG A 80 -17.15 7.16 -3.99
N ALA A 81 -18.18 6.85 -3.20
CA ALA A 81 -18.12 5.79 -2.18
C ALA A 81 -17.90 4.40 -2.74
N ALA A 82 -18.51 4.05 -3.88
CA ALA A 82 -18.25 2.76 -4.51
C ALA A 82 -16.79 2.63 -4.99
N ALA A 83 -16.19 3.71 -5.48
CA ALA A 83 -14.79 3.74 -5.88
C ALA A 83 -13.84 3.69 -4.68
N TYR A 84 -14.07 4.54 -3.67
CA TYR A 84 -13.26 4.59 -2.45
C TYR A 84 -13.20 3.24 -1.75
N VAL A 85 -14.36 2.62 -1.47
CA VAL A 85 -14.43 1.32 -0.79
C VAL A 85 -13.70 0.24 -1.56
N ALA A 86 -13.78 0.26 -2.89
CA ALA A 86 -13.07 -0.72 -3.71
C ALA A 86 -11.54 -0.55 -3.61
N LEU A 87 -11.04 0.68 -3.55
CA LEU A 87 -9.62 0.98 -3.37
C LEU A 87 -9.15 0.62 -1.96
N GLU A 88 -9.89 1.05 -0.93
CA GLU A 88 -9.62 0.74 0.47
C GLU A 88 -9.50 -0.77 0.73
N GLN A 89 -10.38 -1.56 0.12
CA GLN A 89 -10.40 -3.02 0.31
C GLN A 89 -9.32 -3.78 -0.49
N THR A 90 -8.65 -3.14 -1.45
CA THR A 90 -7.79 -3.87 -2.40
C THR A 90 -6.35 -3.36 -2.47
N LEU A 91 -6.09 -2.07 -2.27
CA LEU A 91 -4.74 -1.50 -2.48
C LEU A 91 -3.68 -2.08 -1.55
N GLY A 92 -4.05 -2.47 -0.33
CA GLY A 92 -3.16 -3.15 0.62
C GLY A 92 -2.60 -4.49 0.14
N ALA A 93 -3.11 -5.05 -0.97
CA ALA A 93 -2.57 -6.26 -1.58
C ALA A 93 -1.23 -6.03 -2.32
N ALA A 94 -0.89 -4.78 -2.65
CA ALA A 94 0.31 -4.46 -3.43
C ALA A 94 1.05 -3.21 -2.95
N LEU A 95 0.47 -2.39 -2.07
CA LEU A 95 1.09 -1.20 -1.52
C LEU A 95 1.13 -1.28 0.02
N PRO A 96 2.22 -0.81 0.65
CA PRO A 96 2.21 -0.53 2.08
C PRO A 96 1.36 0.73 2.27
N ILE A 97 0.06 0.56 2.50
CA ILE A 97 -0.91 1.64 2.62
C ILE A 97 -1.89 1.34 3.75
N PHE A 98 -2.29 2.38 4.50
CA PHE A 98 -3.29 2.25 5.55
C PHE A 98 -4.57 3.04 5.23
N GLY A 99 -5.70 2.54 5.71
CA GLY A 99 -7.02 3.14 5.57
C GLY A 99 -7.50 3.84 6.84
N TYR A 100 -8.76 4.28 6.84
CA TYR A 100 -9.34 4.93 8.00
C TYR A 100 -9.40 4.01 9.23
N GLN A 101 -9.71 2.72 9.02
CA GLN A 101 -9.82 1.79 10.15
C GLN A 101 -8.48 1.63 10.86
N ASP A 102 -7.38 1.53 10.12
CA ASP A 102 -6.04 1.42 10.71
C ASP A 102 -5.67 2.68 11.51
N LEU A 103 -5.99 3.87 10.98
CA LEU A 103 -5.80 5.13 11.70
C LEU A 103 -6.64 5.17 12.99
N PHE A 104 -7.90 4.79 12.89
CA PHE A 104 -8.83 4.78 14.01
C PHE A 104 -8.38 3.80 15.10
N ASP A 105 -7.91 2.61 14.71
CA ASP A 105 -7.40 1.60 15.63
C ASP A 105 -6.14 2.09 16.34
N GLU A 106 -5.22 2.77 15.64
CA GLU A 106 -4.00 3.33 16.25
C GLU A 106 -4.32 4.43 17.27
N ILE A 107 -5.21 5.38 16.90
CA ILE A 107 -5.67 6.43 17.82
C ILE A 107 -6.42 5.82 19.01
N SER A 108 -7.27 4.84 18.75
CA SER A 108 -8.04 4.13 19.78
C SER A 108 -7.12 3.43 20.78
N ASN A 109 -6.13 2.69 20.31
CA ASN A 109 -5.15 2.01 21.16
C ASN A 109 -4.38 3.02 22.03
N TYR A 110 -4.00 4.16 21.47
CA TYR A 110 -3.19 5.14 22.19
C TYR A 110 -3.98 5.98 23.20
N TYR A 111 -5.18 6.44 22.82
CA TYR A 111 -5.94 7.41 23.61
C TYR A 111 -7.09 6.80 24.41
N TRP A 112 -7.61 5.66 23.99
CA TRP A 112 -8.81 5.04 24.56
C TRP A 112 -8.58 3.58 24.98
N ASP A 113 -7.33 3.11 25.06
CA ASP A 113 -6.95 1.73 25.41
C ASP A 113 -7.64 0.67 24.51
N GLY A 114 -7.87 1.04 23.25
CA GLY A 114 -8.51 0.20 22.23
C GLY A 114 -10.04 0.29 22.20
N GLU A 115 -10.67 1.13 23.03
CA GLU A 115 -12.11 1.30 23.06
C GLU A 115 -12.65 2.07 21.85
N THR A 116 -13.73 1.57 21.25
CA THR A 116 -14.26 2.08 19.96
C THR A 116 -15.60 2.80 20.08
N ASP A 117 -16.18 2.84 21.28
CA ASP A 117 -17.39 3.59 21.59
C ASP A 117 -17.13 4.64 22.69
N ASP A 118 -17.88 5.74 22.64
CA ASP A 118 -17.67 6.88 23.52
C ASP A 118 -17.84 6.56 25.01
N ASP A 119 -18.76 5.67 25.35
CA ASP A 119 -19.06 5.37 26.75
C ASP A 119 -17.94 4.53 27.35
N ALA A 120 -17.46 3.52 26.62
CA ALA A 120 -16.31 2.72 27.00
C ALA A 120 -15.02 3.57 27.04
N ALA A 121 -14.78 4.41 26.04
CA ALA A 121 -13.63 5.33 26.01
C ALA A 121 -13.64 6.30 27.20
N ARG A 122 -14.79 6.91 27.54
CA ARG A 122 -14.92 7.76 28.74
C ARG A 122 -14.63 6.99 30.02
N GLN A 123 -15.17 5.78 30.13
CA GLN A 123 -14.96 4.95 31.31
C GLN A 123 -13.49 4.54 31.46
N CYS A 124 -12.81 4.26 30.34
CA CYS A 124 -11.37 4.00 30.29
C CYS A 124 -10.56 5.20 30.78
N LEU A 125 -10.84 6.39 30.25
CA LEU A 125 -10.17 7.64 30.64
C LEU A 125 -10.32 7.94 32.14
N ILE A 126 -11.49 7.70 32.73
CA ILE A 126 -11.71 7.88 34.16
C ILE A 126 -10.93 6.83 34.97
N ASN A 127 -11.08 5.55 34.62
CA ASN A 127 -10.60 4.44 35.45
C ASN A 127 -9.09 4.24 35.39
N TYR A 128 -8.50 4.44 34.22
CA TYR A 128 -7.10 4.10 33.95
C TYR A 128 -6.22 5.34 33.78
N HIS A 129 -6.78 6.44 33.30
CA HIS A 129 -6.04 7.70 33.10
C HIS A 129 -6.38 8.77 34.14
N GLY A 130 -7.31 8.50 35.06
CA GLY A 130 -7.63 9.38 36.18
C GLY A 130 -8.28 10.70 35.76
N ALA A 131 -8.91 10.76 34.59
CA ALA A 131 -9.59 11.95 34.09
C ALA A 131 -10.74 12.35 35.03
N ASP A 132 -10.88 13.64 35.31
CA ASP A 132 -12.05 14.15 36.03
C ASP A 132 -13.27 14.06 35.11
N PRO A 133 -14.39 13.45 35.55
CA PRO A 133 -15.63 13.42 34.78
C PRO A 133 -16.10 14.79 34.28
N GLY A 134 -15.75 15.88 34.97
CA GLY A 134 -16.09 17.25 34.57
C GLY A 134 -15.28 17.81 33.39
N ASP A 135 -14.12 17.21 33.08
CA ASP A 135 -13.21 17.67 32.02
C ASP A 135 -13.33 16.83 30.73
N LEU A 136 -14.16 15.79 30.73
CA LEU A 136 -14.33 14.86 29.59
C LEU A 136 -15.12 15.45 28.42
N ASP A 137 -15.88 16.53 28.64
CA ASP A 137 -16.67 17.17 27.59
C ASP A 137 -15.78 17.85 26.52
N GLU A 138 -14.52 18.15 26.84
CA GLU A 138 -13.54 18.74 25.92
C GLU A 138 -12.62 17.71 25.25
N VAL A 139 -12.72 16.43 25.61
CA VAL A 139 -11.87 15.35 25.08
C VAL A 139 -12.45 14.81 23.77
N ALA A 140 -11.58 14.63 22.76
CA ALA A 140 -11.97 13.94 21.54
C ALA A 140 -12.27 12.46 21.83
N LEU A 141 -13.43 12.00 21.36
CA LEU A 141 -13.96 10.65 21.56
C LEU A 141 -14.12 9.92 20.22
N PRO A 142 -14.30 8.59 20.21
CA PRO A 142 -14.50 7.81 18.98
C PRO A 142 -15.51 8.43 18.00
N SER A 143 -16.66 8.88 18.49
CA SER A 143 -17.71 9.50 17.66
C SER A 143 -17.26 10.79 16.96
N THR A 144 -16.31 11.52 17.55
CA THR A 144 -15.78 12.76 16.96
C THR A 144 -14.95 12.48 15.71
N MET A 145 -14.18 11.38 15.69
CA MET A 145 -13.47 10.93 14.48
C MET A 145 -14.45 10.41 13.43
N GLU A 146 -15.43 9.61 13.86
CA GLU A 146 -16.46 9.08 12.97
C GLU A 146 -17.25 10.19 12.25
N ALA A 147 -17.57 11.27 12.97
CA ALA A 147 -18.29 12.42 12.43
C ALA A 147 -17.49 13.23 11.40
N LYS A 148 -16.15 13.16 11.41
CA LYS A 148 -15.29 13.83 10.43
C LYS A 148 -15.33 13.17 9.05
N LYS A 149 -15.72 11.89 8.97
CA LYS A 149 -15.68 11.14 7.70
C LYS A 149 -16.57 11.81 6.65
N PRO A 150 -16.00 12.24 5.51
CA PRO A 150 -16.81 12.69 4.39
C PRO A 150 -17.71 11.56 3.90
N ALA A 151 -18.88 11.92 3.38
CA ALA A 151 -19.92 10.96 3.02
C ALA A 151 -19.46 9.92 1.97
N TRP A 152 -18.47 10.26 1.14
CA TRP A 152 -17.90 9.33 0.16
C TRP A 152 -16.95 8.29 0.76
N MET A 153 -16.47 8.44 2.01
CA MET A 153 -15.71 7.36 2.69
C MET A 153 -16.64 6.30 3.30
N ILE A 154 -17.92 6.64 3.50
CA ILE A 154 -18.85 5.76 4.20
C ILE A 154 -19.33 4.65 3.27
N ALA A 155 -18.96 3.41 3.57
CA ALA A 155 -19.29 2.26 2.73
C ALA A 155 -20.79 2.06 2.50
N ALA A 156 -21.62 2.40 3.49
CA ALA A 156 -23.08 2.32 3.37
C ALA A 156 -23.66 3.25 2.28
N ASN A 157 -22.93 4.29 1.89
CA ASN A 157 -23.35 5.20 0.82
C ASN A 157 -23.02 4.68 -0.58
N ALA A 158 -22.20 3.64 -0.70
CA ALA A 158 -21.80 3.07 -1.99
C ALA A 158 -23.01 2.48 -2.74
N ALA A 159 -23.21 2.89 -3.99
CA ALA A 159 -24.23 2.29 -4.83
C ALA A 159 -23.84 0.85 -5.23
N PRO A 160 -24.80 -0.08 -5.32
CA PRO A 160 -24.52 -1.40 -5.84
C PRO A 160 -24.07 -1.31 -7.30
N LEU A 161 -23.15 -2.19 -7.70
CA LEU A 161 -22.50 -2.22 -9.02
C LEU A 161 -23.48 -2.09 -10.20
N ALA A 162 -24.68 -2.68 -10.09
CA ALA A 162 -25.72 -2.65 -11.12
C ALA A 162 -26.37 -1.27 -11.35
N LYS A 163 -26.23 -0.35 -10.39
CA LYS A 163 -26.76 1.03 -10.46
C LYS A 163 -25.71 2.07 -10.87
N LEU A 164 -24.44 1.65 -10.97
CA LEU A 164 -23.35 2.54 -11.39
C LEU A 164 -23.35 2.71 -12.92
N PRO A 165 -22.82 3.84 -13.43
CA PRO A 165 -22.59 4.05 -14.85
C PRO A 165 -21.74 2.94 -15.47
N LEU A 166 -21.87 2.77 -16.79
CA LEU A 166 -21.26 1.64 -17.49
C LEU A 166 -19.75 1.61 -17.33
N ASP A 167 -19.08 2.75 -17.47
CA ASP A 167 -17.61 2.80 -17.48
C ASP A 167 -17.01 2.68 -16.08
N LEU A 168 -17.63 3.31 -15.06
CA LEU A 168 -17.29 3.07 -13.65
C LEU A 168 -17.47 1.59 -13.27
N ARG A 169 -18.55 0.97 -13.74
CA ARG A 169 -18.81 -0.46 -13.51
C ARG A 169 -17.74 -1.34 -14.15
N LYS A 170 -17.25 -1.00 -15.34
CA LYS A 170 -16.16 -1.73 -16.00
C LYS A 170 -14.86 -1.58 -15.20
N ALA A 171 -14.49 -0.37 -14.81
CA ALA A 171 -13.28 -0.10 -14.03
C ALA A 171 -13.28 -0.87 -12.69
N LEU A 172 -14.40 -0.84 -11.95
CA LEU A 172 -14.53 -1.59 -10.69
C LEU A 172 -14.44 -3.12 -10.88
N ARG A 173 -14.96 -3.65 -11.99
CA ARG A 173 -14.82 -5.08 -12.31
C ARG A 173 -13.40 -5.44 -12.69
N GLU A 174 -12.72 -4.57 -13.43
CA GLU A 174 -11.33 -4.75 -13.80
C GLU A 174 -10.44 -4.76 -12.56
N LEU A 175 -10.59 -3.77 -11.68
CA LEU A 175 -9.90 -3.72 -10.40
C LEU A 175 -10.11 -5.00 -9.59
N ARG A 176 -11.37 -5.45 -9.46
CA ARG A 176 -11.69 -6.69 -8.75
C ARG A 176 -11.04 -7.92 -9.40
N SER A 177 -11.12 -8.03 -10.72
CA SER A 177 -10.54 -9.16 -11.46
C SER A 177 -9.02 -9.21 -11.31
N ALA A 178 -8.35 -8.05 -11.40
CA ALA A 178 -6.92 -7.94 -11.23
C ALA A 178 -6.48 -8.22 -9.78
N HIS A 179 -7.25 -7.74 -8.80
CA HIS A 179 -7.05 -8.05 -7.38
C HIS A 179 -7.21 -9.55 -7.09
N ASP A 180 -8.25 -10.19 -7.64
CA ASP A 180 -8.46 -11.63 -7.50
C ASP A 180 -7.30 -12.42 -8.12
N ALA A 181 -6.79 -12.00 -9.28
CA ALA A 181 -5.62 -12.61 -9.90
C ALA A 181 -4.35 -12.47 -9.04
N LEU A 182 -4.15 -11.30 -8.40
CA LEU A 182 -3.05 -11.04 -7.48
C LEU A 182 -3.15 -11.92 -6.22
N ARG A 183 -4.33 -12.01 -5.61
CA ARG A 183 -4.59 -12.81 -4.40
C ARG A 183 -4.43 -14.32 -4.62
N LEU A 184 -4.65 -14.79 -5.85
CA LEU A 184 -4.50 -16.19 -6.25
C LEU A 184 -3.04 -16.58 -6.56
N LEU A 185 -2.10 -15.64 -6.54
CA LEU A 185 -0.69 -15.97 -6.72
C LEU A 185 -0.19 -16.82 -5.54
N PRO A 186 0.62 -17.85 -5.80
CA PRO A 186 1.26 -18.60 -4.72
C PRO A 186 2.21 -17.67 -3.94
N GLY A 187 2.32 -17.86 -2.63
CA GLY A 187 3.23 -17.05 -1.80
C GLY A 187 4.71 -17.20 -2.21
N ASP A 188 5.11 -18.40 -2.64
CA ASP A 188 6.45 -18.66 -3.14
C ASP A 188 6.74 -17.85 -4.41
N CYS A 189 7.84 -17.10 -4.38
CA CYS A 189 8.30 -16.27 -5.50
C CYS A 189 7.30 -15.15 -5.91
N ASN A 190 6.42 -14.73 -5.00
CA ASN A 190 5.51 -13.61 -5.23
C ASN A 190 6.22 -12.28 -5.01
N ALA A 191 6.21 -11.42 -6.02
CA ALA A 191 6.80 -10.10 -5.96
C ALA A 191 6.13 -9.16 -4.94
N TRP A 192 4.86 -9.41 -4.62
CA TRP A 192 4.00 -8.56 -3.78
C TRP A 192 3.70 -9.17 -2.41
N HIS A 193 4.39 -10.26 -2.05
CA HIS A 193 4.23 -10.85 -0.73
C HIS A 193 5.15 -10.14 0.26
N PHE A 194 4.56 -9.46 1.23
CA PHE A 194 5.28 -8.90 2.35
C PHE A 194 5.47 -9.97 3.44
N ASP A 195 6.70 -10.12 3.91
CA ASP A 195 7.06 -10.93 5.07
C ASP A 195 8.13 -10.18 5.89
N GLY A 196 7.71 -9.63 7.02
CA GLY A 196 8.59 -8.87 7.90
C GLY A 196 9.70 -9.72 8.52
N GLN A 197 9.43 -10.99 8.85
CA GLN A 197 10.44 -11.87 9.44
C GLN A 197 11.58 -12.13 8.47
N ILE A 198 11.24 -12.41 7.20
CA ILE A 198 12.25 -12.53 6.14
C ILE A 198 12.98 -11.20 5.97
N LEU A 199 12.27 -10.08 5.91
CA LEU A 199 12.88 -8.76 5.69
C LEU A 199 13.93 -8.40 6.75
N TYR A 200 13.64 -8.67 8.03
CA TYR A 200 14.54 -8.41 9.15
C TYR A 200 15.85 -9.20 9.07
N GLU A 201 15.86 -10.38 8.45
CA GLU A 201 17.10 -11.13 8.20
C GLU A 201 18.03 -10.42 7.20
N TYR A 202 17.48 -9.64 6.26
CA TYR A 202 18.26 -8.93 5.24
C TYR A 202 18.58 -7.48 5.60
N VAL A 203 17.71 -6.83 6.37
CA VAL A 203 17.87 -5.43 6.77
C VAL A 203 17.60 -5.30 8.27
N PRO A 204 18.61 -5.60 9.12
CA PRO A 204 18.47 -5.43 10.57
C PRO A 204 18.20 -3.97 10.93
N GLY A 205 17.30 -3.74 11.88
CA GLY A 205 16.89 -2.41 12.36
C GLY A 205 15.54 -1.94 11.81
N LEU A 206 14.98 -2.61 10.81
CA LEU A 206 13.63 -2.29 10.31
C LEU A 206 12.52 -2.71 11.30
N GLU A 207 12.84 -3.50 12.33
CA GLU A 207 11.92 -3.85 13.41
C GLU A 207 11.48 -2.65 14.25
N GLU A 208 12.26 -1.56 14.23
CA GLU A 208 11.99 -0.34 14.99
C GLU A 208 11.12 0.67 14.21
N CYS A 209 10.88 0.42 12.92
CA CYS A 209 10.04 1.27 12.07
C CYS A 209 8.58 1.30 12.55
N SER A 210 7.86 2.32 12.08
CA SER A 210 6.42 2.46 12.34
C SER A 210 5.61 1.22 11.95
N THR A 211 4.64 0.90 12.79
CA THR A 211 3.63 -0.15 12.54
C THR A 211 2.72 0.23 11.38
N LEU A 212 2.40 1.51 11.23
CA LEU A 212 1.65 2.02 10.09
C LEU A 212 2.59 2.29 8.91
N PRO A 213 2.18 1.91 7.69
CA PRO A 213 2.94 2.16 6.47
C PRO A 213 2.99 3.66 6.10
N PRO A 214 3.89 4.06 5.17
CA PRO A 214 4.09 5.48 4.83
C PRO A 214 2.97 6.10 4.01
N LEU A 215 2.18 5.29 3.30
CA LEU A 215 1.13 5.73 2.40
C LEU A 215 -0.24 5.62 3.08
N THR A 216 -1.16 6.54 2.80
CA THR A 216 -2.52 6.50 3.37
C THR A 216 -3.62 6.82 2.36
N LEU A 217 -4.79 6.20 2.57
CA LEU A 217 -6.06 6.57 1.91
C LEU A 217 -6.90 7.52 2.77
N VAL A 218 -6.41 7.92 3.95
CA VAL A 218 -7.10 8.86 4.81
C VAL A 218 -6.91 10.26 4.24
N PRO A 219 -8.00 11.02 3.99
CA PRO A 219 -7.89 12.36 3.44
C PRO A 219 -7.40 13.35 4.52
N VAL A 220 -6.22 13.93 4.30
CA VAL A 220 -5.58 14.87 5.24
C VAL A 220 -6.40 16.13 5.44
N GLU A 221 -7.25 16.51 4.48
CA GLU A 221 -8.19 17.64 4.64
C GLU A 221 -9.09 17.49 5.87
N PHE A 222 -9.43 16.25 6.25
CA PHE A 222 -10.32 15.97 7.39
C PHE A 222 -9.56 15.47 8.63
N PHE A 223 -8.41 14.82 8.44
CA PHE A 223 -7.69 14.08 9.48
C PHE A 223 -6.22 14.47 9.64
N ALA A 224 -5.80 15.67 9.21
CA ALA A 224 -4.40 16.09 9.28
C ALA A 224 -3.78 15.91 10.67
N ALA A 225 -4.50 16.30 11.73
CA ALA A 225 -3.99 16.20 13.10
C ALA A 225 -3.76 14.75 13.52
N GLU A 226 -4.72 13.86 13.21
CA GLU A 226 -4.61 12.43 13.54
C GLU A 226 -3.53 11.74 12.71
N VAL A 227 -3.42 12.06 11.42
CA VAL A 227 -2.36 11.52 10.54
C VAL A 227 -0.98 11.98 10.98
N ASP A 228 -0.82 13.26 11.35
CA ASP A 228 0.45 13.79 11.88
C ASP A 228 0.83 13.13 13.21
N ASP A 229 -0.17 12.82 14.05
CA ASP A 229 0.06 12.21 15.35
C ASP A 229 0.56 10.77 15.23
N VAL A 230 -0.13 9.93 14.47
CA VAL A 230 0.31 8.54 14.24
C VAL A 230 1.56 8.47 13.35
N GLY A 231 1.75 9.46 12.48
CA GLY A 231 2.93 9.56 11.62
C GLY A 231 4.21 9.93 12.37
N ARG A 232 4.12 10.48 13.59
CA ARG A 232 5.28 10.99 14.34
C ARG A 232 6.36 9.92 14.56
N HIS A 233 5.97 8.71 14.94
CA HIS A 233 6.91 7.60 15.14
C HIS A 233 7.63 7.25 13.84
N GLY A 234 6.90 7.19 12.71
CA GLY A 234 7.49 6.93 11.41
C GLY A 234 8.40 8.05 10.91
N MET A 235 8.14 9.31 11.27
CA MET A 235 9.05 10.42 10.98
C MET A 235 10.35 10.36 11.80
N GLU A 236 10.32 9.78 12.99
CA GLU A 236 11.49 9.65 13.88
C GLU A 236 12.32 8.39 13.59
N TYR A 237 11.66 7.25 13.40
CA TYR A 237 12.29 5.92 13.30
C TYR A 237 12.17 5.28 11.91
N GLY A 238 11.49 5.93 10.96
CA GLY A 238 11.23 5.41 9.61
C GLY A 238 9.92 4.65 9.50
N PHE A 239 9.43 4.52 8.26
CA PHE A 239 8.23 3.76 7.93
C PHE A 239 8.59 2.44 7.26
N MET A 240 7.72 1.42 7.43
CA MET A 240 7.81 0.18 6.67
C MET A 240 7.28 0.41 5.25
N ASP A 241 8.19 0.68 4.31
CA ASP A 241 7.90 1.05 2.92
C ASP A 241 8.02 -0.11 1.93
N VAL A 242 8.14 -1.34 2.43
CA VAL A 242 8.31 -2.55 1.62
C VAL A 242 6.95 -3.11 1.19
N ALA A 243 6.71 -3.15 -0.13
CA ALA A 243 5.53 -3.76 -0.74
C ALA A 243 5.67 -5.29 -0.89
N GLY A 244 6.90 -5.81 -0.97
CA GLY A 244 7.13 -7.24 -1.06
C GLY A 244 8.60 -7.62 -1.02
N ILE A 245 8.87 -8.85 -0.56
CA ILE A 245 10.20 -9.43 -0.48
C ILE A 245 10.19 -10.87 -0.98
N CYS A 246 11.18 -11.22 -1.81
CA CYS A 246 11.32 -12.55 -2.38
C CYS A 246 12.79 -13.03 -2.36
N PRO A 247 13.15 -13.95 -1.46
CA PRO A 247 14.41 -14.67 -1.53
C PRO A 247 14.54 -15.48 -2.83
N LEU A 248 15.65 -15.33 -3.53
CA LEU A 248 15.96 -16.04 -4.78
C LEU A 248 16.92 -17.21 -4.55
N SER A 249 16.39 -18.31 -4.03
CA SER A 249 17.17 -19.53 -3.81
C SER A 249 17.54 -20.27 -5.11
N GLU A 250 16.75 -20.10 -6.18
CA GLU A 250 16.97 -20.78 -7.47
C GLU A 250 16.76 -19.84 -8.67
N ALA A 251 17.49 -20.07 -9.77
CA ALA A 251 17.37 -19.26 -10.98
C ALA A 251 15.96 -19.31 -11.60
N ALA A 252 15.25 -20.44 -11.48
CA ALA A 252 13.88 -20.60 -11.98
C ALA A 252 12.87 -19.68 -11.27
N HIS A 253 13.20 -19.17 -10.08
CA HIS A 253 12.34 -18.26 -9.32
C HIS A 253 12.23 -16.88 -9.99
N VAL A 254 13.24 -16.47 -10.76
CA VAL A 254 13.25 -15.17 -11.45
C VAL A 254 12.08 -15.02 -12.43
N GLU A 255 11.78 -16.06 -13.21
CA GLU A 255 10.67 -16.03 -14.17
C GLU A 255 9.31 -15.96 -13.48
N ARG A 256 9.15 -16.70 -12.37
CA ARG A 256 7.94 -16.68 -11.54
C ARG A 256 7.75 -15.32 -10.89
N TRP A 257 8.82 -14.74 -10.37
CA TRP A 257 8.82 -13.41 -9.79
C TRP A 257 8.44 -12.33 -10.82
N PHE A 258 8.96 -12.39 -12.06
CA PHE A 258 8.53 -11.46 -13.10
C PHE A 258 7.07 -11.67 -13.53
N ALA A 259 6.57 -12.90 -13.48
CA ALA A 259 5.16 -13.16 -13.74
C ALA A 259 4.26 -12.55 -12.65
N SER A 260 4.60 -12.71 -11.38
CA SER A 260 3.87 -12.10 -10.26
C SER A 260 3.98 -10.57 -10.26
N LEU A 261 5.17 -10.02 -10.59
CA LEU A 261 5.38 -8.58 -10.77
C LEU A 261 4.39 -8.01 -11.79
N ARG A 262 4.26 -8.63 -12.97
CA ARG A 262 3.33 -8.17 -14.01
C ARG A 262 1.87 -8.24 -13.57
N THR A 263 1.49 -9.24 -12.77
CA THR A 263 0.12 -9.35 -12.25
C THR A 263 -0.20 -8.19 -11.30
N GLY A 264 0.67 -7.89 -10.33
CA GLY A 264 0.43 -6.75 -9.44
C GLY A 264 0.58 -5.40 -10.14
N ALA A 265 1.46 -5.28 -11.14
CA ALA A 265 1.53 -4.09 -11.98
C ALA A 265 0.21 -3.84 -12.73
N HIS A 266 -0.42 -4.89 -13.26
CA HIS A 266 -1.73 -4.81 -13.88
C HIS A 266 -2.84 -4.42 -12.88
N PHE A 267 -2.79 -4.95 -11.65
CA PHE A 267 -3.70 -4.54 -10.58
C PHE A 267 -3.57 -3.05 -10.24
N LEU A 268 -2.34 -2.55 -10.05
CA LEU A 268 -2.09 -1.14 -9.78
C LEU A 268 -2.52 -0.23 -10.94
N LEU A 269 -2.36 -0.69 -12.18
CA LEU A 269 -2.89 0.01 -13.35
C LEU A 269 -4.42 0.07 -13.36
N ALA A 270 -5.10 -1.00 -12.95
CA ALA A 270 -6.56 -1.00 -12.85
C ALA A 270 -7.04 -0.01 -11.76
N ALA A 271 -6.33 0.08 -10.63
CA ALA A 271 -6.60 1.07 -9.59
C ALA A 271 -6.37 2.51 -10.10
N GLN A 272 -5.24 2.75 -10.77
CA GLN A 272 -4.94 4.04 -11.40
C GLN A 272 -6.01 4.44 -12.43
N GLN A 273 -6.45 3.51 -13.27
CA GLN A 273 -7.50 3.78 -14.27
C GLN A 273 -8.83 4.16 -13.61
N LEU A 274 -9.18 3.56 -12.47
CA LEU A 274 -10.37 3.93 -11.70
C LEU A 274 -10.26 5.37 -11.17
N ILE A 275 -9.10 5.76 -10.65
CA ILE A 275 -8.81 7.10 -10.13
C ILE A 275 -8.74 8.14 -11.26
N GLN A 276 -8.33 7.75 -12.46
CA GLN A 276 -8.21 8.62 -13.63
C GLN A 276 -9.49 8.75 -14.48
N LEU A 277 -10.60 8.13 -14.05
CA LEU A 277 -11.88 8.32 -14.73
C LEU A 277 -12.32 9.79 -14.67
N ASP A 278 -12.97 10.24 -15.73
CA ASP A 278 -13.60 11.55 -15.80
C ASP A 278 -15.09 11.41 -15.48
N PRO A 279 -15.56 11.84 -14.29
CA PRO A 279 -16.94 11.65 -13.86
C PRO A 279 -17.97 12.34 -14.76
N ASP A 280 -17.58 13.41 -15.47
CA ASP A 280 -18.48 14.15 -16.36
C ASP A 280 -18.76 13.39 -17.68
N LYS A 281 -18.01 12.31 -17.94
CA LYS A 281 -18.13 11.48 -19.14
C LYS A 281 -18.68 10.07 -18.87
N LEU A 282 -19.14 9.78 -17.64
CA LEU A 282 -19.61 8.45 -17.21
C LEU A 282 -21.04 8.11 -17.62
#